data_AF-A0A6M3IKK5-F1
#
_entry.id   AF-A0A6M3IKK5-F1
#
_cell.length_a   1.000
_cell.length_b   1.000
_cell.length_c   1.000
_cell.angle_alpha   90.00
_cell.angle_beta   90.00
_cell.angle_gamma   90.00
#
_symmetry.space_group_name_H-M   'P 1'
#
loop_
_entity.id
_entity.type
_entity.pdbx_description
1 polymer ?
#
loop_
_entity_poly.entity_id
_entity_poly.type
_entity_poly.pdbx_seq_one_letter_code
_entity_poly.pdbx_strand_id
1 'polypeptide(L)'
;MPDIPFSLPPLRRGDRVILARDPAFTHPVLGFVVEPKRRYADIQILVTGGTRLFRDCLYKDDPYIEQRPHLLEDADRGIFVLAESEVELRTVMAELESQKAMLDQLAAQVGESQKRGRPRKVEDVSNEPSSEESS
;
A
#
# COMPACT_ATOMS: atom_id res chain seq x y z
N MET A 1 7.99 6.10 31.66
CA MET A 1 7.86 5.44 30.34
C MET A 1 7.96 6.54 29.29
N PRO A 2 8.69 6.37 28.19
CA PRO A 2 8.68 7.39 27.14
C PRO A 2 7.28 7.45 26.54
N ASP A 3 6.65 8.63 26.57
CA ASP A 3 5.41 8.90 25.85
C ASP A 3 5.70 8.75 24.37
N ILE A 4 5.37 7.59 23.79
CA ILE A 4 5.41 7.42 22.34
C ILE A 4 4.37 8.39 21.79
N PRO A 5 4.76 9.40 20.99
CA PRO A 5 3.80 10.34 20.44
C PRO A 5 2.84 9.56 19.55
N PHE A 6 1.53 9.71 19.81
CA PHE A 6 0.50 9.13 18.98
C PHE A 6 0.74 9.50 17.51
N SER A 7 0.70 8.48 16.64
CA SER A 7 0.73 8.67 15.19
C SER A 7 -0.44 7.94 14.58
N LEU A 8 -1.18 8.66 13.74
CA LEU A 8 -2.19 8.09 12.88
C LEU A 8 -1.57 7.00 11.99
N PRO A 9 -2.22 5.84 11.80
CA PRO A 9 -1.77 4.89 10.79
C PRO A 9 -1.76 5.55 9.40
N PRO A 10 -0.93 5.06 8.47
CA PRO A 10 -0.91 5.60 7.11
C PRO A 10 -2.29 5.44 6.47
N LEU A 11 -2.93 6.57 6.14
CA LEU A 11 -4.23 6.62 5.47
C LEU A 11 -4.08 7.06 4.02
N ARG A 12 -4.90 6.49 3.16
CA ARG A 12 -5.03 6.81 1.74
C ARG A 12 -6.48 7.16 1.47
N ARG A 13 -6.69 8.06 0.52
CA ARG A 13 -8.03 8.33 0.01
C ARG A 13 -8.61 7.04 -0.58
N GLY A 14 -9.83 6.72 -0.20
CA GLY A 14 -10.54 5.49 -0.59
C GLY A 14 -10.36 4.31 0.37
N ASP A 15 -9.50 4.40 1.39
CA ASP A 15 -9.39 3.36 2.41
C ASP A 15 -10.75 3.07 3.04
N ARG A 16 -11.06 1.79 3.20
CA ARG A 16 -12.26 1.35 3.94
C ARG A 16 -12.01 1.47 5.44
N VAL A 17 -12.95 2.11 6.11
CA VAL A 17 -12.90 2.34 7.56
C VAL A 17 -14.22 1.94 8.20
N ILE A 18 -14.16 1.60 9.48
CA ILE A 18 -15.34 1.46 10.33
C ILE A 18 -15.43 2.72 11.18
N LEU A 19 -16.54 3.44 11.08
CA LEU A 19 -16.82 4.68 11.79
C LEU A 19 -17.88 4.43 12.87
N ALA A 20 -17.71 5.01 14.05
CA ALA A 20 -18.71 5.07 15.10
C ALA A 20 -18.78 6.49 15.69
N ARG A 21 -19.85 6.78 16.45
CA ARG A 21 -20.01 8.07 17.14
C ARG A 21 -19.62 8.00 18.62
N ASP A 22 -19.26 6.81 19.10
CA ASP A 22 -18.92 6.55 20.49
C ASP A 22 -17.67 5.67 20.59
N PRO A 23 -16.85 5.83 21.65
CA PRO A 23 -15.64 5.02 21.84
C PRO A 23 -15.90 3.52 22.01
N ALA A 24 -17.12 3.14 22.40
CA ALA A 24 -17.53 1.75 22.53
C ALA A 24 -17.91 1.11 21.18
N PHE A 25 -17.94 1.88 20.09
CA PHE A 25 -18.32 1.42 18.75
C PHE A 25 -19.68 0.70 18.75
N THR A 26 -20.69 1.29 19.41
CA THR A 26 -22.00 0.66 19.61
C THR A 26 -22.77 0.45 18.30
N HIS A 27 -22.67 1.41 17.37
CA HIS A 27 -23.32 1.34 16.05
C HIS A 27 -22.32 1.67 14.94
N PRO A 28 -21.40 0.74 14.63
CA PRO A 28 -20.37 0.96 13.65
C PRO A 28 -20.96 0.93 12.24
N VAL A 29 -20.49 1.83 11.39
CA VAL A 29 -20.88 1.93 9.98
C VAL A 29 -19.64 1.89 9.09
N LEU A 30 -19.75 1.22 7.95
CA LEU A 30 -18.70 1.23 6.94
C LEU A 30 -18.63 2.61 6.27
N GLY A 31 -17.42 3.14 6.14
CA GLY A 31 -17.12 4.38 5.46
C GLY A 31 -15.85 4.30 4.62
N PHE A 32 -15.57 5.39 3.93
CA PHE A 32 -14.40 5.55 3.09
C PHE A 32 -13.68 6.85 3.43
N VAL A 33 -12.36 6.81 3.52
CA VAL A 33 -11.54 8.01 3.72
C VAL A 33 -11.64 8.90 2.49
N VAL A 34 -12.14 10.13 2.64
CA VAL A 34 -12.19 11.14 1.58
C VAL A 34 -10.92 11.96 1.58
N GLU A 35 -10.52 12.44 2.75
CA GLU A 35 -9.36 13.32 2.92
C GLU A 35 -8.57 12.89 4.17
N PRO A 36 -7.43 12.20 3.99
CA PRO A 36 -6.53 11.90 5.10
C PRO A 36 -5.80 13.18 5.52
N LYS A 37 -5.85 13.52 6.81
CA LYS A 37 -5.14 14.67 7.39
C LYS A 37 -4.16 14.17 8.44
N ARG A 38 -3.33 15.06 8.99
CA ARG A 38 -2.21 14.68 9.87
C ARG A 38 -2.65 13.96 11.15
N ARG A 39 -3.84 14.28 11.68
CA ARG A 39 -4.34 13.76 12.97
C ARG A 39 -5.76 13.19 12.92
N TYR A 40 -6.44 13.37 11.79
CA TYR A 40 -7.83 13.03 11.63
C TYR A 40 -8.09 12.77 10.14
N ALA A 41 -9.28 12.29 9.83
CA ALA A 41 -9.69 12.08 8.46
C ALA A 41 -11.13 12.52 8.26
N ASP A 42 -11.44 12.98 7.04
CA ASP A 42 -12.82 13.14 6.63
C ASP A 42 -13.29 11.81 6.02
N ILE A 43 -14.45 11.33 6.45
CA ILE A 43 -14.99 10.01 6.14
C ILE A 43 -16.36 10.15 5.51
N GLN A 44 -16.55 9.54 4.35
CA GLN A 44 -17.84 9.46 3.70
C GLN A 44 -18.47 8.10 3.99
N ILE A 45 -19.71 8.12 4.45
CA ILE A 45 -20.52 6.92 4.65
C ILE A 45 -21.68 6.89 3.66
N LEU A 46 -22.17 5.68 3.37
CA LEU A 46 -23.42 5.50 2.65
C LEU A 46 -24.58 5.49 3.64
N VAL A 47 -25.63 6.25 3.33
CA VAL A 47 -26.87 6.33 4.10
C VAL A 47 -28.05 6.19 3.15
N THR A 48 -29.24 5.91 3.68
CA THR A 48 -30.46 5.93 2.87
C THR A 48 -30.62 7.30 2.22
N GLY A 49 -30.70 7.34 0.89
CA GLY A 49 -30.84 8.58 0.12
C GLY A 49 -29.54 9.25 -0.33
N GLY A 50 -28.36 8.65 -0.08
CA GLY A 50 -27.12 9.11 -0.68
C GLY A 50 -25.88 8.85 0.17
N THR A 51 -25.07 9.89 0.35
CA THR A 51 -23.87 9.82 1.17
C THR A 51 -23.87 10.93 2.21
N ARG A 52 -23.24 10.66 3.36
CA ARG A 52 -23.02 11.64 4.41
C ARG A 52 -21.53 11.79 4.68
N LEU A 53 -21.08 13.03 4.78
CA LEU A 53 -19.70 13.36 5.14
C LEU A 53 -19.59 13.55 6.65
N PHE A 54 -18.66 12.84 7.25
CA PHE A 54 -18.17 13.09 8.60
C PHE A 54 -16.80 13.76 8.50
N ARG A 55 -16.63 14.87 9.20
CA ARG A 55 -15.43 15.70 9.18
C ARG A 55 -14.62 15.48 10.44
N ASP A 56 -13.32 15.69 10.35
CA ASP A 56 -12.42 15.69 11.51
C ASP A 56 -12.55 14.43 12.38
N CYS A 57 -12.76 13.26 11.77
CA CYS A 57 -12.92 12.01 12.49
C CYS A 57 -11.59 11.60 13.13
N LEU A 58 -11.65 11.16 14.38
CA LEU A 58 -10.48 10.75 15.17
C LEU A 58 -10.26 9.25 15.03
N TYR A 59 -9.00 8.83 15.06
CA TYR A 59 -8.69 7.41 15.08
C TYR A 59 -8.92 6.83 16.47
N LYS A 60 -9.42 5.60 16.59
CA LYS A 60 -9.81 4.99 17.88
C LYS A 60 -8.75 5.05 18.98
N ASP A 61 -7.49 4.89 18.60
CA ASP A 61 -6.37 4.90 19.56
C ASP A 61 -5.80 6.30 19.80
N ASP A 62 -6.47 7.35 19.31
CA ASP A 62 -6.06 8.73 19.53
C ASP A 62 -6.35 9.15 20.99
N PRO A 63 -5.33 9.52 21.80
CA PRO A 63 -5.51 9.92 23.19
C PRO A 63 -6.36 11.20 23.35
N TYR A 64 -6.57 11.97 22.28
CA TYR A 64 -7.45 13.15 22.32
C TYR A 64 -8.93 12.80 22.51
N ILE A 65 -9.35 11.57 22.21
CA ILE A 65 -10.76 11.13 22.37
C ILE A 65 -11.19 11.22 23.83
N GLU A 66 -10.38 10.67 24.75
CA GLU A 66 -10.66 10.69 26.18
C GLU A 66 -10.54 12.10 26.78
N GLN A 67 -9.61 12.91 26.25
CA GLN A 67 -9.38 14.28 26.73
C GLN A 67 -10.48 15.25 26.31
N ARG A 68 -11.21 14.97 25.23
CA ARG A 68 -12.20 15.88 24.64
C ARG A 68 -13.45 15.14 24.14
N PRO A 69 -14.24 14.55 25.04
CA PRO A 69 -15.43 13.79 24.67
C PRO A 69 -16.50 14.65 23.97
N HIS A 70 -16.55 15.96 24.26
CA HIS A 70 -17.46 16.91 23.63
C HIS A 70 -17.29 17.02 22.10
N LEU A 71 -16.15 16.60 21.54
CA LEU A 71 -15.95 16.57 20.08
C LEU A 71 -16.89 15.56 19.39
N LEU A 72 -17.42 14.58 20.12
CA LEU A 72 -18.34 13.56 19.58
C LEU A 72 -19.82 13.96 19.69
N GLU A 73 -20.11 15.08 20.37
CA GLU A 73 -21.47 15.65 20.43
C GLU A 73 -21.90 16.19 19.05
N ASP A 74 -20.94 16.63 18.23
CA ASP A 74 -21.16 17.02 16.84
C ASP A 74 -21.67 15.84 16.02
N ALA A 75 -22.77 16.06 15.29
CA ALA A 75 -23.42 15.05 14.47
C ALA A 75 -22.59 14.62 13.26
N ASP A 76 -21.63 15.44 12.84
CA ASP A 76 -20.77 15.20 11.68
C ASP A 76 -19.36 14.76 12.08
N ARG A 77 -19.12 14.40 13.34
CA ARG A 77 -17.83 13.87 13.82
C ARG A 77 -17.99 12.43 14.30
N GLY A 78 -16.87 11.73 14.38
CA GLY A 78 -16.85 10.35 14.87
C GLY A 78 -15.45 9.83 15.11
N ILE A 79 -15.40 8.57 15.51
CA ILE A 79 -14.20 7.79 15.75
C ILE A 79 -14.14 6.71 14.67
N PHE A 80 -12.96 6.45 14.11
CA PHE A 80 -12.80 5.40 13.11
C PHE A 80 -11.62 4.46 13.38
N VAL A 81 -11.70 3.30 12.75
CA VAL A 81 -10.60 2.35 12.58
C VAL A 81 -10.52 1.91 11.12
N LEU A 82 -9.37 1.42 10.68
CA LEU A 82 -9.28 0.73 9.38
C LEU A 82 -10.16 -0.52 9.43
N ALA A 83 -10.91 -0.79 8.36
CA ALA A 83 -11.66 -2.04 8.26
C ALA A 83 -10.67 -3.21 8.16
N GLU A 84 -11.02 -4.37 8.73
CA GLU A 84 -10.16 -5.57 8.69
C GLU A 84 -9.81 -5.95 7.24
N SER A 85 -10.80 -5.92 6.35
CA SER A 85 -10.61 -6.15 4.91
C SER A 85 -9.62 -5.18 4.24
N GLU A 86 -9.40 -3.99 4.79
CA GLU A 86 -8.41 -3.03 4.31
C GLU A 86 -7.01 -3.35 4.82
N VAL A 87 -6.91 -3.79 6.08
CA VAL A 87 -5.66 -4.28 6.67
C VAL A 87 -5.17 -5.54 5.92
N GLU A 88 -6.09 -6.47 5.63
CA GLU A 88 -5.81 -7.66 4.83
C GLU A 88 -5.38 -7.29 3.41
N LEU A 89 -6.11 -6.41 2.74
CA LEU A 89 -5.76 -5.95 1.39
C LEU A 89 -4.34 -5.40 1.33
N ARG A 90 -3.97 -4.56 2.30
CA ARG A 90 -2.61 -4.00 2.38
C ARG A 90 -1.54 -5.06 2.58
N THR A 91 -1.82 -6.05 3.43
CA THR A 91 -0.91 -7.17 3.68
C THR A 91 -0.68 -7.96 2.40
N VAL A 92 -1.76 -8.34 1.71
CA VAL A 92 -1.70 -9.07 0.43
C VAL A 92 -0.99 -8.26 -0.65
N MET A 93 -1.25 -6.95 -0.74
CA MET A 93 -0.57 -6.08 -1.70
C MET A 93 0.94 -5.99 -1.44
N ALA A 94 1.36 -5.88 -0.17
CA ALA A 94 2.77 -5.85 0.19
C ALA A 94 3.48 -7.17 -0.16
N GLU A 95 2.84 -8.30 0.08
CA GLU A 95 3.34 -9.62 -0.31
C GLU A 95 3.45 -9.74 -1.84
N LEU A 96 2.44 -9.28 -2.58
CA LEU A 96 2.44 -9.28 -4.05
C LEU A 96 3.58 -8.42 -4.62
N GLU A 97 3.80 -7.23 -4.06
CA GLU A 97 4.91 -6.34 -4.46
C GLU A 97 6.27 -7.00 -4.21
N SER A 98 6.43 -7.66 -3.06
CA SER A 98 7.64 -8.42 -2.72
C SER A 98 7.88 -9.57 -3.69
N GLN A 99 6.85 -10.36 -4.01
CA GLN A 99 6.94 -11.46 -4.98
C GLN A 99 7.28 -10.95 -6.38
N LYS A 100 6.66 -9.84 -6.81
CA LYS A 100 6.96 -9.21 -8.09
C LYS A 100 8.43 -8.78 -8.16
N ALA A 101 8.96 -8.15 -7.11
CA ALA A 101 10.36 -7.74 -7.05
C ALA A 101 11.31 -8.95 -7.15
N MET A 102 11.00 -10.07 -6.50
CA MET A 102 11.79 -11.31 -6.63
C MET A 102 11.77 -11.87 -8.05
N LEU A 103 10.61 -11.86 -8.71
CA LEU A 103 10.49 -12.31 -10.11
C LEU A 103 11.28 -11.42 -11.06
N ASP A 104 11.22 -10.10 -10.88
CA ASP A 104 11.98 -9.13 -11.69
C ASP A 104 13.51 -9.36 -11.53
N GLN A 105 13.97 -9.64 -10.31
CA GLN A 105 15.38 -10.00 -10.04
C GLN A 105 15.77 -11.31 -10.72
N LEU A 106 14.94 -12.34 -10.63
CA LEU A 106 15.21 -13.63 -11.28
C LEU A 106 15.25 -13.50 -12.80
N ALA A 107 14.31 -12.75 -13.38
CA ALA A 107 14.27 -12.48 -14.80
C ALA A 107 15.54 -11.75 -15.28
N ALA A 108 16.03 -10.78 -14.50
CA ALA A 108 17.29 -10.10 -14.77
C ALA A 108 18.48 -11.07 -14.76
N GLN A 109 18.58 -11.93 -13.74
CA GLN A 109 19.66 -12.92 -13.63
C GLN A 109 19.66 -13.96 -14.78
N VAL A 110 18.47 -14.43 -15.19
CA VAL A 110 18.33 -15.33 -16.34
C VAL A 110 18.75 -14.62 -17.63
N GLY A 111 18.30 -13.38 -17.83
CA GLY A 111 18.70 -12.57 -18.98
C GLY A 111 20.20 -12.35 -19.07
N GLU A 112 20.88 -12.12 -17.95
CA GLU A 112 22.35 -12.02 -17.89
C GLU A 112 23.04 -13.36 -18.18
N SER A 113 22.50 -14.47 -17.65
CA SER A 113 23.04 -15.81 -17.86
C SER A 113 22.93 -16.25 -19.33
N GLN A 114 21.82 -15.94 -20.00
CA GLN A 114 21.63 -16.21 -21.43
C GLN A 114 22.57 -15.37 -22.32
N LYS A 115 22.85 -14.12 -21.94
CA LYS A 115 23.85 -13.28 -22.64
C LYS A 115 25.26 -13.86 -22.52
N ARG A 116 25.61 -14.44 -21.36
CA ARG A 116 26.90 -15.12 -21.12
C ARG A 116 27.01 -16.48 -21.83
N GLY A 117 25.89 -17.16 -22.06
CA GLY A 117 25.82 -18.46 -22.74
C GLY A 117 25.84 -18.42 -24.27
N ARG A 118 25.98 -17.25 -24.92
CA ARG A 118 26.17 -17.19 -26.38
C ARG A 118 27.53 -17.83 -26.72
N PRO A 119 27.57 -18.92 -27.51
CA PRO A 119 28.84 -19.47 -27.95
C PRO A 119 29.57 -18.41 -28.78
N ARG A 120 30.82 -18.11 -28.42
CA ARG A 120 31.74 -17.43 -29.34
C ARG A 120 31.79 -18.29 -30.59
N LYS A 121 31.28 -17.77 -31.70
CA LYS A 121 31.52 -18.31 -33.03
C LYS A 121 33.05 -18.46 -33.13
N VAL A 122 33.53 -19.70 -33.14
CA VAL A 122 34.92 -19.99 -33.46
C VAL A 122 35.06 -19.53 -34.90
N GLU A 123 35.78 -18.43 -35.12
CA GLU A 123 36.15 -18.01 -36.46
C GLU A 123 37.01 -19.12 -37.03
N ASP A 124 36.51 -19.76 -38.09
CA ASP A 124 37.31 -20.61 -38.96
C ASP A 124 38.50 -19.77 -39.42
N VAL A 125 39.68 -20.08 -38.89
CA VAL A 125 40.93 -19.61 -39.45
C VAL A 125 41.10 -20.37 -40.75
N SER A 126 40.55 -19.81 -41.82
CA SER A 126 40.83 -20.20 -43.20
C SER A 126 42.32 -20.03 -43.43
N ASN A 127 43.08 -21.09 -43.19
CA ASN A 127 44.49 -21.16 -43.53
C ASN A 127 44.56 -21.67 -44.98
N GLU A 128 44.44 -20.76 -45.94
CA GLU A 128 44.96 -20.99 -47.29
C GLU A 128 46.48 -20.80 -47.24
N PRO A 129 47.30 -21.81 -47.52
CA PRO A 129 48.64 -21.57 -48.00
C PRO A 129 48.58 -21.31 -49.52
N SER A 130 48.95 -20.09 -49.86
CA SER A 130 49.32 -19.62 -51.18
C SER A 130 50.46 -20.43 -51.80
N SER A 131 50.29 -20.71 -53.11
CA SER A 131 51.30 -20.77 -54.19
C SER A 131 52.50 -21.71 -54.10
N GLU A 132 52.69 -22.51 -55.17
CA GLU A 132 53.92 -22.75 -55.97
C GLU A 132 53.71 -24.07 -56.76
N GLU A 133 53.62 -24.11 -58.08
CA GLU A 133 54.61 -23.90 -59.15
C GLU A 133 54.92 -25.25 -59.84
N SER A 134 55.18 -25.15 -61.16
CA SER A 134 55.93 -26.09 -62.00
C SER A 134 55.21 -27.28 -62.67
N SER A 135 55.02 -27.05 -63.99
CA SER A 135 55.32 -27.92 -65.13
C SER A 135 54.23 -28.79 -65.74
#